data_AF-A0A0X2NPH8-F1
#
_entry.id   AF-A0A0X2NPH8-F1
#
_cell.length_a   1.000
_cell.length_b   1.000
_cell.length_c   1.000
_cell.angle_alpha   90.00
_cell.angle_beta   90.00
_cell.angle_gamma   90.00
#
_symmetry.space_group_name_H-M   'P 1'
#
loop_
_entity.id
_entity.type
_entity.pdbx_description
1 polymer ?
#
loop_
_entity_poly.entity_id
_entity_poly.type
_entity_poly.pdbx_seq_one_letter_code
_entity_poly.pdbx_strand_id
1 'polypeptide(L)'
;MRFPTFAPGTYRWKRLVTSGLCDPSVPWSQLPDEIRDVLLHARDLPLEDPLPGYPDHGRFDGIIPRLQDSYLRRMPSRLTTAERTGLDAVASHSTCPDCAGARLNTAARNSLINGRSIAD
;
A
#
# COMPACT_ATOMS: atom_id res chain seq x y z
N MET A 1 13.23 6.18 4.10
CA MET A 1 12.05 5.79 3.30
C MET A 1 11.94 6.70 2.07
N ARG A 2 11.77 6.14 0.86
CA ARG A 2 11.89 6.90 -0.42
C ARG A 2 10.56 7.25 -1.09
N PHE A 3 9.46 6.61 -0.71
CA PHE A 3 8.14 6.93 -1.27
C PHE A 3 7.72 8.34 -0.78
N PRO A 4 7.29 9.26 -1.67
CA PRO A 4 7.20 10.69 -1.36
C PRO A 4 6.29 11.02 -0.17
N THR A 5 5.13 10.38 -0.06
CA THR A 5 4.21 10.68 1.05
C THR A 5 4.62 10.04 2.37
N PHE A 6 5.61 9.14 2.36
CA PHE A 6 6.25 8.57 3.55
C PHE A 6 7.70 9.03 3.72
N ALA A 7 8.11 10.07 3.00
CA ALA A 7 9.45 10.63 3.15
C ALA A 7 9.64 11.21 4.57
N PRO A 8 10.88 11.26 5.08
CA PRO A 8 11.17 11.88 6.37
C PRO A 8 10.56 13.28 6.50
N GLY A 9 9.98 13.57 7.66
CA GLY A 9 9.30 14.83 7.95
C GLY A 9 7.82 14.90 7.55
N THR A 10 7.31 13.99 6.70
CA THR A 10 5.88 13.97 6.38
C THR A 10 5.04 13.44 7.54
N TYR A 11 3.74 13.76 7.53
CA TYR A 11 2.80 13.24 8.53
C TYR A 11 2.77 11.70 8.57
N ARG A 12 2.84 11.03 7.41
CA ARG A 12 2.79 9.56 7.37
C ARG A 12 4.07 8.95 7.98
N TRP A 13 5.21 9.57 7.74
CA TRP A 13 6.48 9.18 8.34
C TRP A 13 6.49 9.41 9.85
N LYS A 14 6.01 10.57 10.32
CA LYS A 14 5.92 10.88 11.77
C LYS A 14 5.17 9.78 12.52
N ARG A 15 4.02 9.36 12.02
CA ARG A 15 3.25 8.23 12.60
C ARG A 15 4.02 6.91 12.68
N LEU A 16 4.94 6.65 11.76
CA LEU A 16 5.77 5.45 11.80
C LEU A 16 6.78 5.54 12.93
N VAL A 17 7.53 6.65 13.00
CA VAL A 17 8.62 6.81 13.96
C VAL A 17 8.15 7.12 15.38
N THR A 18 6.95 7.70 15.56
CA THR A 18 6.38 7.94 16.88
C THR A 18 5.45 6.83 17.35
N SER A 19 5.34 5.71 16.61
CA SER A 19 4.48 4.59 16.99
C SER A 19 4.93 3.85 18.25
N GLY A 20 6.19 4.01 18.69
CA GLY A 20 6.75 3.25 19.81
C GLY A 20 7.02 1.77 19.49
N LEU A 21 6.75 1.31 18.26
CA LEU A 21 6.92 -0.10 17.86
C LEU A 21 8.39 -0.53 17.70
N CYS A 22 9.29 0.42 17.39
CA CYS A 22 10.72 0.17 17.29
C CYS A 22 11.51 1.48 17.44
N ASP A 23 12.78 1.37 17.83
CA ASP A 23 13.72 2.49 17.75
C ASP A 23 14.03 2.82 16.27
N PRO A 24 13.72 4.04 15.78
CA PRO A 24 14.02 4.46 14.41
C PRO A 24 15.52 4.49 14.05
N SER A 25 16.41 4.43 15.04
CA SER A 25 17.86 4.36 14.85
C SER A 25 18.34 2.96 14.44
N VAL A 26 17.54 1.92 14.73
CA VAL A 26 17.89 0.54 14.42
C VAL A 26 17.76 0.28 12.92
N PRO A 27 18.81 -0.24 12.25
CA PRO A 27 18.75 -0.60 10.84
C PRO A 27 17.65 -1.63 10.56
N TRP A 28 16.95 -1.48 9.42
CA TRP A 28 15.85 -2.36 9.02
C TRP A 28 16.19 -3.86 9.07
N SER A 29 17.40 -4.24 8.65
CA SER A 29 17.85 -5.63 8.63
C SER A 29 18.09 -6.25 10.02
N GLN A 30 18.19 -5.42 11.05
CA GLN A 30 18.39 -5.85 12.44
C GLN A 30 17.09 -5.90 13.24
N LEU A 31 15.98 -5.45 12.65
CA LEU A 31 14.67 -5.53 13.30
C LEU A 31 14.17 -6.98 13.32
N PRO A 32 13.55 -7.42 14.44
CA PRO A 32 12.84 -8.69 14.50
C PRO A 32 11.82 -8.82 13.37
N ASP A 33 11.64 -10.03 12.84
CA ASP A 33 10.69 -10.27 11.74
C ASP A 33 9.26 -9.88 12.12
N GLU A 34 8.84 -10.16 13.36
CA GLU A 34 7.52 -9.80 13.88
C GLU A 34 7.29 -8.27 13.86
N ILE A 35 8.30 -7.49 14.24
CA ILE A 35 8.23 -6.03 14.21
C ILE A 35 8.19 -5.53 12.77
N ARG A 36 8.98 -6.12 11.86
CA ARG A 36 8.93 -5.77 10.44
C ARG A 36 7.57 -6.07 9.83
N ASP A 37 6.97 -7.20 10.17
CA ASP A 37 5.63 -7.57 9.72
C ASP A 37 4.59 -6.57 10.22
N VAL A 38 4.61 -6.19 11.50
CA VAL A 38 3.71 -5.17 12.06
C VAL A 38 3.89 -3.84 11.34
N LEU A 39 5.12 -3.35 11.16
CA LEU A 39 5.39 -2.08 10.48
C LEU A 39 4.92 -2.07 9.01
N LEU A 40 4.91 -3.23 8.36
CA LEU A 40 4.49 -3.35 6.96
C LEU A 40 2.99 -3.60 6.82
N HIS A 41 2.41 -4.49 7.62
CA HIS A 41 1.13 -5.14 7.34
C HIS A 41 0.04 -4.89 8.37
N ALA A 42 0.37 -4.38 9.57
CA ALA A 42 -0.63 -4.15 10.61
C ALA A 42 -1.79 -3.28 10.11
N ARG A 43 -3.01 -3.61 10.51
CA ARG A 43 -4.20 -2.82 10.22
C ARG A 43 -4.90 -2.49 11.50
N ASP A 44 -5.20 -1.21 11.67
CA ASP A 44 -6.00 -0.71 12.78
C ASP A 44 -5.48 -1.20 14.14
N LEU A 45 -4.15 -1.20 14.33
CA LEU A 45 -3.51 -1.70 15.56
C LEU A 45 -3.59 -0.64 16.67
N PRO A 46 -4.12 -0.96 17.86
CA PRO A 46 -4.00 -0.08 19.01
C PRO A 46 -2.56 -0.14 19.53
N LEU A 47 -1.97 1.02 19.82
CA LEU A 47 -0.64 1.10 20.41
C LEU A 47 -0.77 1.26 21.91
N GLU A 48 0.04 0.51 22.66
CA GLU A 48 0.03 0.54 24.13
C GLU A 48 0.75 1.77 24.68
N ASP A 49 1.94 2.07 24.16
CA ASP A 49 2.78 3.19 24.63
C ASP A 49 3.43 3.92 23.43
N PRO A 50 2.66 4.71 22.67
CA PRO A 50 3.22 5.46 21.56
C PRO A 50 4.03 6.66 22.06
N LEU A 51 5.06 7.04 21.30
CA LEU A 51 5.92 8.18 21.63
C LEU A 51 5.19 9.53 21.47
N PRO A 52 5.66 10.59 22.15
CA PRO A 52 5.10 11.93 21.99
C PRO A 52 4.99 12.36 20.52
N GLY A 53 3.82 12.90 20.16
CA GLY A 53 3.49 13.32 18.79
C GLY A 53 2.74 12.27 17.97
N TYR A 54 2.54 11.06 18.50
CA TYR A 54 1.51 10.17 18.00
C TYR A 54 0.11 10.61 18.47
N PRO A 55 -0.96 10.47 17.66
CA PRO A 55 -2.30 10.89 18.08
C PRO A 55 -2.87 10.04 19.23
N ASP A 56 -3.47 10.68 20.25
CA ASP A 56 -4.00 10.05 21.48
C ASP A 56 -4.99 8.90 21.23
N HIS A 57 -5.79 8.98 20.17
CA HIS A 57 -6.74 7.94 19.75
C HIS A 57 -6.39 7.35 18.39
N GLY A 58 -5.13 7.49 17.98
CA GLY A 58 -4.65 6.99 16.71
C GLY A 58 -4.52 5.47 16.71
N ARG A 59 -5.04 4.83 15.67
CA ARG A 59 -4.72 3.43 15.37
C ARG A 59 -3.63 3.38 14.31
N PHE A 60 -2.71 2.44 14.48
CA PHE A 60 -1.56 2.26 13.62
C PHE A 60 -1.91 1.37 12.44
N ASP A 61 -1.63 1.88 11.24
CA ASP A 61 -1.64 1.09 10.02
C ASP A 61 -0.20 1.01 9.51
N GLY A 62 0.20 -0.21 9.16
CA GLY A 62 1.45 -0.48 8.48
C GLY A 62 1.52 0.22 7.12
N ILE A 63 2.73 0.27 6.57
CA ILE A 63 3.02 0.99 5.33
C ILE A 63 2.19 0.48 4.16
N ILE A 64 2.06 -0.85 4.00
CA ILE A 64 1.39 -1.47 2.86
C ILE A 64 -0.12 -1.19 2.89
N PRO A 65 -0.85 -1.43 4.01
CA PRO A 65 -2.23 -0.99 4.18
C PRO A 65 -2.49 0.45 3.77
N ARG A 66 -1.69 1.39 4.29
CA ARG A 66 -1.86 2.82 4.00
C ARG A 66 -1.63 3.14 2.53
N LEU A 67 -0.66 2.48 1.90
CA LEU A 67 -0.37 2.65 0.48
C LEU A 67 -1.49 2.07 -0.39
N GLN A 68 -1.95 0.85 -0.10
CA GLN A 68 -3.07 0.21 -0.78
C GLN A 68 -4.33 1.07 -0.71
N ASP A 69 -4.68 1.55 0.49
CA ASP A 69 -5.92 2.30 0.68
C ASP A 69 -5.85 3.70 0.05
N SER A 70 -4.67 4.32 0.06
CA SER A 70 -4.47 5.66 -0.52
C SER A 70 -4.39 5.66 -2.04
N TYR A 71 -3.76 4.65 -2.65
CA TYR A 71 -3.40 4.68 -4.07
C TYR A 71 -4.09 3.60 -4.91
N LEU A 72 -4.37 2.42 -4.35
CA LEU A 72 -4.90 1.28 -5.12
C LEU A 72 -6.41 1.11 -4.95
N ARG A 73 -6.97 1.32 -3.75
CA ARG A 73 -8.42 1.23 -3.51
C ARG A 73 -9.14 2.51 -3.86
N ARG A 74 -8.64 3.65 -3.38
CA ARG A 74 -9.26 4.96 -3.64
C ARG A 74 -8.98 5.50 -5.04
N MET A 75 -7.89 5.05 -5.68
CA MET A 75 -7.43 5.45 -7.01
C MET A 75 -7.59 6.96 -7.27
N PRO A 76 -6.74 7.81 -6.66
CA PRO A 76 -6.86 9.27 -6.80
C PRO A 76 -6.92 9.69 -8.27
N SER A 77 -7.85 10.61 -8.60
CA SER A 77 -8.01 11.11 -9.97
C SER A 77 -6.78 11.85 -10.49
N ARG A 78 -5.93 12.35 -9.59
CA ARG A 78 -4.66 12.99 -9.91
C ARG A 78 -3.57 12.55 -8.93
N LEU A 79 -2.45 12.12 -9.48
CA LEU A 79 -1.21 11.89 -8.75
C LEU A 79 -0.18 12.93 -9.16
N THR A 80 0.63 13.40 -8.21
CA THR A 80 1.83 14.18 -8.56
C THR A 80 2.84 13.32 -9.32
N THR A 81 3.78 13.94 -10.04
CA THR A 81 4.84 13.20 -10.75
C THR A 81 5.64 12.32 -9.80
N ALA A 82 6.00 12.85 -8.62
CA ALA A 82 6.74 12.10 -7.62
C ALA A 82 5.96 10.89 -7.08
N GLU A 83 4.65 11.02 -6.86
CA GLU A 83 3.81 9.90 -6.42
C GLU A 83 3.66 8.84 -7.49
N ARG A 84 3.52 9.24 -8.76
CA ARG A 84 3.47 8.29 -9.88
C ARG A 84 4.77 7.50 -9.97
N THR A 85 5.91 8.19 -10.00
CA THR A 85 7.23 7.52 -10.02
C THR A 85 7.44 6.63 -8.80
N GLY A 86 7.02 7.09 -7.61
CA GLY A 86 7.08 6.30 -6.39
C GLY A 86 6.22 5.05 -6.46
N LEU A 87 5.00 5.15 -7.01
CA LEU A 87 4.08 4.03 -7.16
C LEU A 87 4.60 3.02 -8.19
N ASP A 88 5.08 3.48 -9.34
CA ASP A 88 5.67 2.62 -10.39
C ASP A 88 6.89 1.83 -9.88
N ALA A 89 7.61 2.37 -8.89
CA ALA A 89 8.78 1.70 -8.29
C ALA A 89 8.43 0.63 -7.24
N VAL A 90 7.22 0.65 -6.67
CA VAL A 90 6.82 -0.23 -5.55
C VAL A 90 5.64 -1.14 -5.87
N ALA A 91 4.91 -0.86 -6.95
CA ALA A 91 3.80 -1.67 -7.41
C ALA A 91 4.14 -2.29 -8.78
N SER A 92 3.59 -3.48 -9.03
CA SER A 92 3.71 -4.16 -10.32
C SER A 92 2.32 -4.44 -10.89
N HIS A 93 2.26 -4.53 -12.21
CA HIS A 93 1.07 -4.97 -12.92
C HIS A 93 1.20 -6.46 -13.23
N SER A 94 0.10 -7.19 -13.11
CA SER A 94 0.01 -8.60 -13.50
C SER A 94 -1.25 -8.84 -14.30
N THR A 95 -1.25 -9.93 -15.07
CA THR A 95 -2.45 -10.37 -15.79
C THR A 95 -3.52 -10.74 -14.78
N CYS A 96 -4.70 -10.13 -14.91
CA CYS A 96 -5.84 -10.43 -14.06
C CYS A 96 -6.26 -11.90 -14.29
N PRO A 97 -6.31 -12.75 -13.24
CA PRO A 97 -6.63 -14.16 -13.39
C PRO A 97 -8.07 -14.39 -13.87
N ASP A 98 -9.00 -13.50 -13.51
CA ASP A 98 -10.42 -13.68 -13.80
C ASP A 98 -10.75 -13.47 -15.29
N CYS A 99 -10.07 -12.51 -15.92
CA CYS A 99 -10.29 -12.16 -17.32
C CYS A 99 -9.12 -12.53 -18.24
N ALA A 100 -8.04 -13.10 -17.71
CA ALA A 100 -6.80 -13.37 -18.44
C ALA A 100 -6.25 -12.14 -19.21
N GLY A 101 -6.51 -10.93 -18.70
CA GLY A 101 -6.12 -9.68 -19.36
C GLY A 101 -7.11 -9.14 -20.40
N ALA A 102 -8.20 -9.85 -20.68
CA ALA A 102 -9.23 -9.42 -21.65
C ALA A 102 -9.98 -8.15 -21.22
N ARG A 103 -9.96 -7.81 -19.91
CA ARG A 103 -10.72 -6.67 -19.32
C ARG A 103 -12.23 -6.74 -19.57
N LEU A 104 -12.73 -7.96 -19.78
CA LEU A 104 -14.12 -8.26 -20.06
C LEU A 104 -14.67 -9.20 -18.99
N ASN A 105 -15.93 -8.98 -18.64
CA ASN A 105 -16.64 -9.91 -17.76
C ASN A 105 -16.90 -11.25 -18.47
N THR A 106 -17.36 -12.25 -17.72
CA THR A 106 -17.61 -13.59 -18.25
C THR A 106 -18.67 -13.62 -19.35
N ALA A 107 -19.74 -12.83 -19.23
CA ALA A 107 -20.81 -12.79 -20.23
C ALA A 107 -20.32 -12.28 -21.59
N ALA A 108 -19.54 -11.20 -21.61
CA ALA A 108 -18.97 -10.64 -22.83
C ALA A 108 -17.99 -11.61 -23.50
N ARG A 109 -17.17 -12.32 -22.71
CA ARG A 109 -16.25 -13.33 -23.24
C ARG A 109 -16.96 -14.53 -23.85
N ASN A 110 -18.14 -14.89 -23.34
CA ASN A 110 -18.95 -16.00 -23.85
C ASN A 110 -19.88 -15.60 -25.01
N SER A 111 -19.90 -14.32 -25.41
CA SER A 111 -20.66 -13.87 -26.57
C SER A 111 -19.85 -14.17 -27.84
N LEU A 112 -20.35 -15.07 -28.68
CA LEU A 112 -19.63 -15.56 -29.85
C LEU A 112 -20.33 -15.16 -31.15
N ILE A 113 -19.55 -14.70 -32.13
CA ILE A 113 -19.98 -14.52 -33.53
C ILE A 113 -19.08 -15.41 -34.38
N ASN A 114 -19.68 -16.35 -35.12
CA ASN A 114 -18.93 -17.35 -35.89
C ASN A 114 -17.87 -18.10 -35.06
N GLY A 115 -18.20 -18.43 -33.81
CA GLY A 115 -17.32 -19.18 -32.89
C GLY A 115 -16.18 -18.38 -32.26
N ARG A 116 -16.13 -17.05 -32.45
CA ARG A 116 -15.10 -16.17 -31.87
C ARG A 116 -15.70 -15.16 -30.90
N SER A 117 -14.98 -14.92 -29.82
CA SER A 117 -15.22 -13.88 -28.83
C SER A 117 -14.63 -12.53 -29.26
N ILE A 118 -15.02 -11.46 -28.57
CA ILE A 118 -14.39 -10.13 -28.68
C ILE A 118 -12.94 -10.10 -28.14
N ALA A 119 -12.53 -11.13 -27.39
CA ALA A 119 -11.20 -11.27 -26.82
C ALA A 119 -10.22 -12.12 -27.67
N ASP A 120 -10.71 -12.73 -28.77
CA ASP A 120 -9.90 -13.53 -29.72
C ASP A 120 -9.32 -12.66 -30.84
#